data_AF-A0AAE9XYI7-F1
#
_entry.id   AF-A0AAE9XYI7-F1
#
_cell.length_a   1.000
_cell.length_b   1.000
_cell.length_c   1.000
_cell.angle_alpha   90.00
_cell.angle_beta   90.00
_cell.angle_gamma   90.00
#
_symmetry.space_group_name_H-M   'P 1'
#
loop_
_entity.id
_entity.type
_entity.pdbx_description
1 polymer ?
#
loop_
_entity_poly.entity_id
_entity_poly.type
_entity_poly.pdbx_seq_one_letter_code
_entity_poly.pdbx_strand_id
1 'polypeptide(L)' 'MSDPTTLDSYIDALAAALGLPIDPAWKPAVRANLEVSLKLARMVDEFPLPDETEPASVFRA' A
#
# COMPACT_ATOMS: atom_id res chain seq x y z
N MET A 1 9.51 6.49 0.91
CA MET A 1 10.02 5.13 0.61
C MET A 1 10.71 5.13 -0.75
N SER A 2 11.97 5.61 -0.82
CA SER A 2 12.70 5.72 -2.09
C SER A 2 13.92 4.78 -2.17
N ASP A 3 14.17 4.00 -1.11
CA ASP A 3 15.23 3.00 -1.05
C ASP A 3 14.61 1.59 -1.22
N PRO A 4 15.08 0.77 -2.18
CA PRO A 4 14.62 -0.59 -2.39
C PRO A 4 14.62 -1.46 -1.12
N THR A 5 15.60 -1.25 -0.23
CA THR A 5 15.73 -2.02 1.02
C THR A 5 14.64 -1.68 2.04
N THR A 6 14.09 -0.46 1.98
CA THR A 6 12.98 -0.04 2.83
C THR A 6 11.68 -0.73 2.42
N LEU A 7 11.48 -0.94 1.11
CA LEU A 7 10.25 -1.58 0.60
C LEU A 7 10.23 -3.08 0.92
N ASP A 8 11.36 -3.77 0.81
CA ASP A 8 11.45 -5.18 1.20
C ASP A 8 11.18 -5.38 2.70
N SER A 9 11.72 -4.50 3.55
CA SER A 9 11.46 -4.54 5.00
C SER A 9 9.99 -4.27 5.33
N TYR A 10 9.34 -3.36 4.58
CA TYR A 10 7.92 -3.09 4.71
C TYR A 10 7.05 -4.28 4.30
N ILE A 11 7.41 -4.95 3.20
CA ILE A 11 6.74 -6.18 2.74
C ILE A 11 6.83 -7.26 3.82
N ASP A 12 8.01 -7.48 4.41
CA ASP A 12 8.18 -8.48 5.46
C ASP A 12 7.35 -8.18 6.71
N ALA A 13 7.35 -6.90 7.15
CA ALA A 13 6.57 -6.47 8.31
C ALA A 13 5.06 -6.66 8.10
N LEU A 14 4.54 -6.29 6.93
CA LEU A 14 3.12 -6.47 6.62
C LEU A 14 2.73 -7.93 6.43
N ALA A 15 3.58 -8.73 5.77
CA ALA A 15 3.36 -10.17 5.62
C ALA A 15 3.22 -10.84 7.01
N ALA A 16 4.08 -10.48 7.96
CA ALA A 16 3.98 -10.97 9.33
C ALA A 16 2.72 -10.45 10.05
N ALA A 17 2.43 -9.15 9.97
CA ALA A 17 1.26 -8.54 10.63
C ALA A 17 -0.07 -9.09 10.12
N LEU A 18 -0.16 -9.43 8.83
CA LEU A 18 -1.35 -9.98 8.18
C LEU A 18 -1.42 -11.52 8.26
N GLY A 19 -0.38 -12.19 8.78
CA GLY A 19 -0.28 -13.64 8.76
C GLY A 19 -0.26 -14.24 7.34
N LEU A 20 0.27 -13.48 6.37
CA LEU A 20 0.32 -13.86 4.95
C LEU A 20 1.77 -14.19 4.56
N PRO A 21 2.22 -15.45 4.71
CA PRO A 21 3.57 -15.84 4.32
C PRO A 21 3.75 -15.67 2.80
N ILE A 22 4.85 -15.04 2.41
CA ILE A 22 5.23 -14.83 1.01
C ILE A 22 6.36 -15.79 0.67
N ASP A 23 6.16 -16.62 -0.34
CA ASP A 23 7.25 -17.44 -0.89
C ASP A 23 8.39 -16.52 -1.35
N PRO A 24 9.66 -16.77 -0.96
CA PRO A 24 10.80 -15.97 -1.40
C PRO A 24 10.88 -15.78 -2.92
N ALA A 25 10.44 -16.77 -3.71
CA ALA A 25 10.39 -16.68 -5.17
C ALA A 25 9.39 -15.63 -5.68
N TRP A 26 8.37 -15.29 -4.88
CA TRP A 26 7.31 -14.34 -5.26
C TRP A 26 7.62 -12.91 -4.78
N LYS A 27 8.52 -12.74 -3.82
CA LYS A 27 8.86 -11.42 -3.24
C LYS A 27 9.25 -10.38 -4.30
N PRO A 28 10.03 -10.69 -5.35
CA PRO A 28 10.32 -9.72 -6.42
C PRO A 28 9.06 -9.23 -7.16
N ALA A 29 8.10 -10.13 -7.41
CA ALA A 29 6.85 -9.77 -8.10
C ALA A 29 5.92 -8.96 -7.19
N VAL A 30 5.85 -9.30 -5.90
CA VAL A 30 5.10 -8.50 -4.90
C VAL A 30 5.66 -7.08 -4.83
N ARG A 31 7.00 -6.94 -4.74
CA ARG A 31 7.67 -5.64 -4.75
C ARG A 31 7.33 -4.83 -5.99
N ALA A 32 7.46 -5.42 -7.18
CA ALA A 32 7.19 -4.72 -8.44
C ALA A 32 5.74 -4.20 -8.52
N ASN A 33 4.76 -4.99 -8.09
CA ASN A 33 3.37 -4.55 -8.05
C ASN A 33 3.15 -3.44 -7.01
N LEU A 34 3.75 -3.58 -5.82
CA LEU A 34 3.62 -2.59 -4.76
C LEU A 34 4.25 -1.24 -5.16
N GLU A 35 5.37 -1.24 -5.88
CA GLU A 35 5.96 -0.01 -6.42
C GLU A 35 5.02 0.71 -7.39
N VAL A 36 4.32 -0.02 -8.26
CA VAL A 36 3.33 0.55 -9.19
C VAL A 36 2.13 1.09 -8.40
N SER A 37 1.58 0.32 -7.47
CA SER A 37 0.47 0.77 -6.62
C SER A 37 0.81 2.03 -5.83
N LEU A 38 2.03 2.14 -5.28
CA LEU A 38 2.47 3.33 -4.55
C LEU A 38 2.64 4.55 -5.46
N LYS A 39 3.04 4.37 -6.73
CA LYS A 39 3.05 5.46 -7.72
C LYS A 39 1.63 5.97 -8.01
N LEU A 40 0.67 5.06 -8.17
CA LEU A 40 -0.73 5.42 -8.39
C LEU A 40 -1.34 6.08 -7.14
N ALA A 41 -1.03 5.58 -5.95
CA ALA A 41 -1.50 6.16 -4.69
C ALA A 41 -1.05 7.62 -4.53
N ARG A 42 0.19 7.97 -4.92
CA ARG A 42 0.66 9.36 -4.90
C ARG A 42 -0.17 10.30 -5.78
N MET A 43 -0.65 9.83 -6.93
CA MET A 43 -1.54 10.63 -7.78
C MET A 43 -2.86 10.96 -7.08
N VAL A 44 -3.32 10.10 -6.16
CA VAL A 44 -4.54 10.31 -5.38
C VAL A 44 -4.26 11.15 -4.12
N ASP A 45 -3.06 11.02 -3.53
CA ASP A 45 -2.63 11.76 -2.34
C ASP A 45 -2.49 13.28 -2.60
N GLU A 46 -2.38 13.68 -3.88
CA GLU A 46 -2.29 15.07 -4.31
C GLU A 46 -3.64 15.83 -4.25
N PHE A 47 -4.78 15.14 -4.14
CA PHE A 47 -6.08 15.80 -4.01
C PHE A 47 -6.28 16.35 -2.59
N PRO A 48 -6.70 17.62 -2.42
CA PRO A 48 -6.99 18.15 -1.10
C PRO A 48 -8.18 17.40 -0.48
N LEU A 49 -8.03 16.99 0.78
CA LEU A 49 -9.05 16.28 1.54
C LEU A 49 -9.43 17.08 2.80
N PRO A 50 -10.33 18.08 2.68
CA PRO A 50 -10.89 18.78 3.84
C PRO A 50 -11.58 17.81 4.80
N ASP A 51 -11.59 18.13 6.10
CA ASP A 51 -12.20 17.29 7.14
C ASP A 51 -13.70 17.05 6.92
N GLU A 52 -14.39 17.97 6.25
CA GLU A 52 -15.82 17.84 5.89
C GLU A 52 -16.07 16.90 4.69
N THR A 53 -15.00 16.35 4.09
CA THR A 53 -15.14 15.41 2.97
C THR A 53 -15.58 14.05 3.49
N GLU A 54 -16.83 13.71 3.18
CA GLU A 54 -17.40 12.41 3.53
C GLU A 54 -16.98 11.29 2.54
N PRO A 55 -16.86 10.03 3.00
CA PRO A 55 -16.65 8.89 2.12
C PRO A 55 -17.79 8.71 1.11
N ALA A 56 -17.47 8.14 -0.06
CA ALA A 56 -18.47 7.92 -1.12
C ALA A 56 -19.65 7.03 -0.66
N SER A 57 -19.40 6.05 0.21
CA SER A 57 -20.43 5.21 0.82
C SER A 57 -20.82 5.72 2.20
N VAL A 58 -22.10 5.98 2.40
CA VAL A 58 -22.67 6.37 3.71
C VAL A 58 -23.66 5.31 4.17
N PHE A 59 -23.42 4.75 5.35
CA PHE A 59 -24.34 3.81 5.99
C PHE A 59 -25.62 4.54 6.45
N ARG A 60 -26.80 3.93 6.23
CA ARG A 60 -28.10 4.42 6.72
C ARG A 60 -28.86 3.24 7.36
N ALA A 61 -29.50 3.51 8.50
CA ALA A 61 -30.28 2.55 9.27
C ALA A 61 -31.65 2.26 8.65
#